data_AF-A0A1H9DGC3-F1
#
_entry.id   AF-A0A1H9DGC3-F1
#
_cell.length_a   1.000
_cell.length_b   1.000
_cell.length_c   1.000
_cell.angle_alpha   90.00
_cell.angle_beta   90.00
_cell.angle_gamma   90.00
#
_symmetry.space_group_name_H-M   'P 1'
#
loop_
_entity.id
_entity.type
_entity.pdbx_description
1 polymer ?
#
loop_
_entity_poly.entity_id
_entity_poly.type
_entity_poly.pdbx_seq_one_letter_code
_entity_poly.pdbx_strand_id
1 'polypeptide(L)'
;MKFTDLGLSAPILDAVTDKGYETPSPIQAQAIPAVLEGKDLMAAAQTGTGKTAGFTLPLLELLSRGERAQGNQIRALILTPTRELAAQVAESVQDYGKHLPLRSAVVFGGVSINPQMMQLRKGVDILIATPGRLMDLYNQNAVKFNKVEVLVLDEADRMLDMGFIHDIKRIINLLPKQRQNLMFSATFSDSIRNLAKGLVNNPVEISVTPRNTTATNVKQWICPVDKKQKSALFSALLAEHQWHQVLVFTRTKRGANQLCKHLDAGGVNAAAIHGNKSQGARTKALLEFKQGKIQVLVATDIAARGLDIDQLPQVVNFDLPNVAEDYVHRIGRTGRAGASGQAISLVSADEFDQLSDIEHLIGRILDREEVLGFQPLHNLPESSLNKRKRKPNKPKRAKPQAEHKDGQRSADVARGHKPAGKNKRHRASGAGRQEAALTSAKPAQRKPAQAKAAQGNASGNKQQPANRGGRSNSGGNSPAKPGNRRPARGRPGISRG
;
A
#
# COMPACT_ATOMS: atom_id res chain seq x y z
N MET A 1 10.13 -6.54 31.70
CA MET A 1 8.74 -6.75 31.29
C MET A 1 8.73 -7.87 30.25
N LYS A 2 7.90 -8.88 30.47
CA LYS A 2 7.65 -10.03 29.58
C LYS A 2 6.24 -9.94 29.00
N PHE A 3 5.92 -10.75 28.00
CA PHE A 3 4.56 -10.82 27.46
C PHE A 3 3.51 -11.28 28.49
N THR A 4 3.91 -12.11 29.46
CA THR A 4 3.09 -12.53 30.62
C THR A 4 2.55 -11.36 31.42
N ASP A 5 3.26 -10.24 31.43
CA ASP A 5 2.94 -9.07 32.26
C ASP A 5 1.92 -8.14 31.57
N LEU A 6 1.53 -8.44 30.32
CA LEU A 6 0.69 -7.59 29.47
C LEU A 6 -0.80 -7.97 29.46
N GLY A 7 -1.25 -8.87 30.35
CA GLY A 7 -2.67 -9.22 30.48
C GLY A 7 -3.26 -10.10 29.37
N LEU A 8 -2.41 -10.80 28.61
CA LEU A 8 -2.80 -11.76 27.57
C LEU A 8 -3.09 -13.15 28.16
N SER A 9 -4.06 -13.87 27.60
CA SER A 9 -4.40 -15.24 28.00
C SER A 9 -3.37 -16.28 27.57
N ALA A 10 -3.33 -17.41 28.27
CA ALA A 10 -2.39 -18.51 27.99
C ALA A 10 -2.38 -18.97 26.51
N PRO A 11 -3.52 -19.17 25.81
CA PRO A 11 -3.51 -19.55 24.39
C PRO A 11 -2.79 -18.56 23.47
N ILE A 12 -2.77 -17.26 23.83
CA ILE A 12 -2.03 -16.24 23.09
C ILE A 12 -0.54 -16.27 23.47
N LEU A 13 -0.23 -16.43 24.76
CA LEU A 13 1.15 -16.55 25.25
C LEU A 13 1.87 -17.78 24.68
N ASP A 14 1.18 -18.90 24.52
CA ASP A 14 1.68 -20.10 23.85
C ASP A 14 2.02 -19.80 22.38
N ALA A 15 1.12 -19.11 21.66
CA ALA A 15 1.34 -18.73 20.26
C ALA A 15 2.49 -17.71 20.07
N VAL A 16 2.69 -16.80 21.04
CA VAL A 16 3.83 -15.86 21.10
C VAL A 16 5.14 -16.62 21.37
N THR A 17 5.12 -17.60 22.27
CA THR A 17 6.27 -18.45 22.59
C THR A 17 6.70 -19.30 21.38
N ASP A 18 5.73 -19.88 20.66
CA ASP A 18 5.98 -20.65 19.43
C ASP A 18 6.48 -19.80 18.25
N LYS A 19 6.34 -18.46 18.32
CA LYS A 19 7.00 -17.52 17.40
C LYS A 19 8.42 -17.12 17.83
N GLY A 20 8.90 -17.62 18.97
CA GLY A 20 10.21 -17.30 19.52
C GLY A 20 10.30 -15.89 20.11
N TYR A 21 9.18 -15.30 20.54
CA TYR A 21 9.16 -13.94 21.06
C TYR A 21 9.31 -13.91 22.59
N GLU A 22 10.52 -13.61 23.06
CA GLU A 22 10.82 -13.58 24.50
C GLU A 22 10.35 -12.30 25.21
N THR A 23 10.50 -11.14 24.57
CA THR A 23 10.22 -9.84 25.17
C THR A 23 9.43 -8.91 24.23
N PRO A 24 8.49 -8.10 24.77
CA PRO A 24 7.74 -7.16 23.97
C PRO A 24 8.61 -5.97 23.55
N SER A 25 8.50 -5.57 22.29
CA SER A 25 9.09 -4.33 21.79
C SER A 25 8.51 -3.09 22.50
N PRO A 26 9.20 -1.94 22.48
CA PRO A 26 8.73 -0.72 23.14
C PRO A 26 7.33 -0.24 22.71
N ILE A 27 6.91 -0.53 21.46
CA ILE A 27 5.55 -0.22 21.00
C ILE A 27 4.52 -1.23 21.51
N GLN A 28 4.87 -2.52 21.59
CA GLN A 28 3.99 -3.56 22.14
C GLN A 28 3.76 -3.36 23.63
N ALA A 29 4.81 -3.09 24.40
CA ALA A 29 4.75 -2.86 25.84
C ALA A 29 3.79 -1.73 26.25
N GLN A 30 3.64 -0.70 25.39
CA GLN A 30 2.75 0.43 25.63
C GLN A 30 1.37 0.25 24.96
N ALA A 31 1.32 -0.29 23.74
CA ALA A 31 0.06 -0.43 22.99
C ALA A 31 -0.82 -1.54 23.54
N ILE A 32 -0.27 -2.70 23.91
CA ILE A 32 -1.06 -3.87 24.31
C ILE A 32 -1.94 -3.57 25.54
N PRO A 33 -1.44 -3.01 26.65
CA PRO A 33 -2.29 -2.64 27.78
C PRO A 33 -3.35 -1.59 27.41
N ALA A 34 -2.98 -0.53 26.67
CA ALA A 34 -3.91 0.52 26.27
C ALA A 34 -5.07 0.00 25.40
N VAL A 35 -4.81 -0.96 24.51
CA VAL A 35 -5.86 -1.61 23.71
C VAL A 35 -6.75 -2.50 24.57
N LEU A 36 -6.19 -3.29 25.50
CA LEU A 36 -6.98 -4.15 26.42
C LEU A 36 -7.88 -3.33 27.35
N GLU A 37 -7.48 -2.11 27.72
CA GLU A 37 -8.30 -1.15 28.48
C GLU A 37 -9.44 -0.52 27.66
N GLY A 38 -9.57 -0.86 26.37
CA GLY A 38 -10.62 -0.33 25.48
C GLY A 38 -10.39 1.11 25.01
N LYS A 39 -9.19 1.68 25.23
CA LYS A 39 -8.86 3.05 24.82
C LYS A 39 -8.58 3.13 23.31
N ASP A 40 -8.96 4.24 22.69
CA ASP A 40 -8.50 4.56 21.34
C ASP A 40 -6.99 4.80 21.33
N LEU A 41 -6.33 4.50 20.21
CA LEU A 41 -4.88 4.54 20.11
C LEU A 41 -4.39 5.26 18.86
N MET A 42 -3.36 6.09 19.03
CA MET A 42 -2.53 6.62 17.95
C MET A 42 -1.08 6.20 18.16
N ALA A 43 -0.55 5.39 17.26
CA ALA A 43 0.78 4.81 17.36
C ALA A 43 1.66 5.22 16.17
N ALA A 44 2.70 6.01 16.44
CA ALA A 44 3.78 6.29 15.49
C ALA A 44 4.98 5.40 15.77
N ALA A 45 5.24 4.48 14.85
CA ALA A 45 6.44 3.66 14.85
C ALA A 45 6.79 3.22 13.42
N GLN A 46 8.08 3.15 13.10
CA GLN A 46 8.52 2.61 11.82
C GLN A 46 8.04 1.16 11.61
N THR A 47 7.98 0.67 10.36
CA THR A 47 7.68 -0.73 10.07
C THR A 47 8.70 -1.65 10.80
N GLY A 48 8.35 -2.92 11.06
CA GLY A 48 9.24 -3.89 11.73
C GLY A 48 9.57 -3.61 13.20
N THR A 49 9.01 -2.56 13.81
CA THR A 49 9.06 -2.32 15.26
C THR A 49 8.11 -3.22 16.06
N GLY A 50 7.39 -4.14 15.42
CA GLY A 50 6.42 -5.02 16.08
C GLY A 50 4.99 -4.49 16.18
N LYS A 51 4.65 -3.41 15.44
CA LYS A 51 3.29 -2.80 15.38
C LYS A 51 2.16 -3.82 15.23
N THR A 52 2.30 -4.77 14.31
CA THR A 52 1.27 -5.77 14.00
C THR A 52 0.88 -6.55 15.26
N ALA A 53 1.83 -7.19 15.94
CA ALA A 53 1.60 -7.85 17.22
C ALA A 53 1.06 -6.89 18.30
N GLY A 54 1.48 -5.61 18.27
CA GLY A 54 0.98 -4.57 19.17
C GLY A 54 -0.53 -4.29 19.07
N PHE A 55 -1.18 -4.61 17.95
CA PHE A 55 -2.64 -4.59 17.84
C PHE A 55 -3.29 -5.98 17.71
N THR A 56 -2.65 -6.96 17.06
CA THR A 56 -3.28 -8.27 16.86
C THR A 56 -3.41 -9.06 18.16
N LEU A 57 -2.41 -9.03 19.05
CA LEU A 57 -2.45 -9.74 20.34
C LEU A 57 -3.62 -9.26 21.23
N PRO A 58 -3.77 -7.96 21.54
CA PRO A 58 -4.88 -7.49 22.37
C PRO A 58 -6.23 -7.59 21.64
N LEU A 59 -6.27 -7.46 20.31
CA LEU A 59 -7.49 -7.66 19.53
C LEU A 59 -8.00 -9.11 19.63
N LEU A 60 -7.10 -10.09 19.51
CA LEU A 60 -7.43 -11.51 19.68
C LEU A 60 -7.93 -11.80 21.10
N GLU A 61 -7.30 -11.21 22.12
CA GLU A 61 -7.72 -11.32 23.52
C GLU A 61 -9.15 -10.79 23.71
N LEU A 62 -9.43 -9.55 23.29
CA LEU A 62 -10.75 -8.92 23.39
C LEU A 62 -11.83 -9.72 22.65
N LEU A 63 -11.54 -10.19 21.43
CA LEU A 63 -12.51 -10.94 20.63
C LEU A 63 -12.77 -12.34 21.18
N SER A 64 -11.78 -13.01 21.78
CA SER A 64 -11.94 -14.36 22.32
C SER A 64 -12.95 -14.45 23.47
N ARG A 65 -13.20 -13.32 24.16
CA ARG A 65 -14.16 -13.18 25.27
C ARG A 65 -15.60 -12.90 24.82
N GLY A 66 -15.83 -12.61 23.54
CA GLY A 66 -17.15 -12.23 23.00
C GLY A 66 -17.80 -13.30 22.12
N GLU A 67 -19.05 -13.04 21.70
CA GLU A 67 -19.78 -13.92 20.77
C GLU A 67 -19.10 -14.00 19.39
N ARG A 68 -19.28 -15.12 18.67
CA ARG A 68 -18.73 -15.23 17.29
C ARG A 68 -19.59 -14.48 16.28
N ALA A 69 -18.93 -13.92 15.27
CA ALA A 69 -19.58 -13.30 14.12
C ALA A 69 -20.53 -14.27 13.39
N GLN A 70 -21.76 -13.81 13.12
CA GLN A 70 -22.75 -14.54 12.32
C GLN A 70 -22.59 -14.24 10.82
N GLY A 71 -23.39 -14.89 9.96
CA GLY A 71 -23.27 -14.79 8.50
C GLY A 71 -23.18 -13.35 7.96
N ASN A 72 -22.16 -13.09 7.15
CA ASN A 72 -21.74 -11.78 6.61
C ASN A 72 -21.36 -10.72 7.65
N GLN A 73 -21.40 -10.98 8.96
CA GLN A 73 -20.97 -10.03 9.99
C GLN A 73 -19.46 -10.10 10.21
N ILE A 74 -18.92 -8.98 10.70
CA ILE A 74 -17.55 -8.86 11.20
C ILE A 74 -17.53 -8.14 12.56
N ARG A 75 -16.58 -8.52 13.44
CA ARG A 75 -16.39 -7.90 14.77
C ARG A 75 -15.20 -6.94 14.81
N ALA A 76 -14.14 -7.26 14.10
CA ALA A 76 -13.00 -6.36 13.91
C ALA A 76 -12.70 -6.16 12.43
N LEU A 77 -12.34 -4.91 12.08
CA LEU A 77 -11.93 -4.51 10.75
C LEU A 77 -10.52 -3.94 10.80
N ILE A 78 -9.59 -4.56 10.07
CA ILE A 78 -8.22 -4.05 9.90
C ILE A 78 -8.06 -3.56 8.46
N LEU A 79 -7.94 -2.25 8.28
CA LEU A 79 -7.65 -1.64 6.98
C LEU A 79 -6.14 -1.54 6.76
N THR A 80 -5.73 -1.90 5.54
CA THR A 80 -4.33 -1.88 5.09
C THR A 80 -4.23 -1.24 3.70
N PRO A 81 -3.16 -0.47 3.38
CA PRO A 81 -2.98 0.17 2.07
C PRO A 81 -2.77 -0.81 0.92
N THR A 82 -2.18 -1.97 1.16
CA THR A 82 -1.76 -2.90 0.09
C THR A 82 -2.20 -4.32 0.36
N ARG A 83 -2.30 -5.09 -0.74
CA ARG A 83 -2.67 -6.51 -0.72
C ARG A 83 -1.62 -7.35 -0.01
N GLU A 84 -0.37 -6.90 -0.09
CA GLU A 84 0.80 -7.55 0.49
C GLU A 84 0.78 -7.40 2.00
N LEU A 85 0.55 -6.18 2.52
CA LEU A 85 0.38 -5.97 3.96
C LEU A 85 -0.88 -6.67 4.48
N ALA A 86 -1.99 -6.64 3.72
CA ALA A 86 -3.20 -7.39 4.07
C ALA A 86 -2.92 -8.90 4.29
N ALA A 87 -2.07 -9.49 3.45
CA ALA A 87 -1.66 -10.89 3.61
C ALA A 87 -0.76 -11.13 4.84
N GLN A 88 0.19 -10.24 5.11
CA GLN A 88 1.11 -10.33 6.26
C GLN A 88 0.37 -10.17 7.61
N VAL A 89 -0.58 -9.24 7.66
CA VAL A 89 -1.44 -9.07 8.85
C VAL A 89 -2.37 -10.27 9.01
N ALA A 90 -2.87 -10.87 7.93
CA ALA A 90 -3.66 -12.09 8.00
C ALA A 90 -2.85 -13.31 8.47
N GLU A 91 -1.60 -13.47 8.01
CA GLU A 91 -0.65 -14.48 8.51
C GLU A 91 -0.40 -14.28 10.01
N SER A 92 -0.07 -13.05 10.43
CA SER A 92 0.09 -12.69 11.85
C SER A 92 -1.16 -13.02 12.70
N VAL A 93 -2.36 -12.70 12.20
CA VAL A 93 -3.63 -13.01 12.90
C VAL A 93 -3.86 -14.52 13.01
N GLN A 94 -3.51 -15.31 11.99
CA GLN A 94 -3.59 -16.77 12.05
C GLN A 94 -2.58 -17.36 13.03
N ASP A 95 -1.35 -16.86 13.00
CA ASP A 95 -0.25 -17.30 13.86
C ASP A 95 -0.57 -17.10 15.35
N TYR A 96 -0.85 -15.86 15.76
CA TYR A 96 -1.16 -15.55 17.16
C TYR A 96 -2.54 -16.08 17.58
N GLY A 97 -3.45 -16.26 16.62
CA GLY A 97 -4.80 -16.76 16.85
C GLY A 97 -4.94 -18.28 16.82
N LYS A 98 -3.87 -19.04 16.58
CA LYS A 98 -3.94 -20.49 16.27
C LYS A 98 -4.56 -21.37 17.37
N HIS A 99 -4.50 -20.93 18.63
CA HIS A 99 -5.11 -21.62 19.77
C HIS A 99 -6.47 -21.02 20.18
N LEU A 100 -6.98 -20.03 19.43
CA LEU A 100 -8.26 -19.37 19.68
C LEU A 100 -9.32 -19.83 18.67
N PRO A 101 -10.59 -19.94 19.07
CA PRO A 101 -11.66 -20.42 18.20
C PRO A 101 -12.27 -19.30 17.32
N LEU A 102 -11.42 -18.38 16.85
CA LEU A 102 -11.79 -17.20 16.06
C LEU A 102 -11.62 -17.44 14.56
N ARG A 103 -12.41 -16.75 13.74
CA ARG A 103 -12.35 -16.80 12.28
C ARG A 103 -11.76 -15.51 11.72
N SER A 104 -10.70 -15.62 10.91
CA SER A 104 -10.15 -14.50 10.15
C SER A 104 -10.36 -14.65 8.63
N ALA A 105 -10.46 -13.53 7.92
CA ALA A 105 -10.44 -13.51 6.46
C ALA A 105 -9.66 -12.31 5.92
N VAL A 106 -9.13 -12.43 4.71
CA VAL A 106 -8.40 -11.37 4.02
C VAL A 106 -9.04 -11.05 2.68
N VAL A 107 -9.35 -9.77 2.43
CA VAL A 107 -10.06 -9.33 1.21
C VAL A 107 -9.35 -8.16 0.53
N PHE A 108 -8.96 -8.38 -0.72
CA PHE A 108 -8.29 -7.37 -1.52
C PHE A 108 -8.65 -7.42 -3.01
N GLY A 109 -8.47 -6.29 -3.70
CA GLY A 109 -8.74 -6.12 -5.13
C GLY A 109 -7.84 -6.99 -6.02
N GLY A 110 -8.10 -7.02 -7.33
CA GLY A 110 -7.22 -7.71 -8.30
C GLY A 110 -7.11 -9.24 -8.14
N VAL A 111 -8.15 -9.86 -7.58
CA VAL A 111 -8.52 -11.28 -7.67
C VAL A 111 -10.06 -11.37 -7.74
N SER A 112 -10.60 -12.53 -8.14
CA SER A 112 -12.04 -12.79 -8.14
C SER A 112 -12.67 -12.45 -6.79
N ILE A 113 -13.86 -11.82 -6.81
CA ILE A 113 -14.58 -11.42 -5.61
C ILE A 113 -15.42 -12.57 -5.03
N ASN A 114 -15.91 -13.48 -5.87
CA ASN A 114 -16.81 -14.55 -5.47
C ASN A 114 -16.23 -15.46 -4.35
N PRO A 115 -14.94 -15.87 -4.37
CA PRO A 115 -14.36 -16.63 -3.25
C PRO A 115 -14.37 -15.85 -1.92
N GLN A 116 -14.11 -14.53 -1.97
CA GLN A 116 -14.14 -13.66 -0.79
C GLN A 116 -15.57 -13.52 -0.24
N MET A 117 -16.57 -13.37 -1.12
CA MET A 117 -17.99 -13.38 -0.71
C MET A 117 -18.38 -14.72 -0.06
N MET A 118 -17.93 -15.85 -0.62
CA MET A 118 -18.23 -17.18 -0.08
C MET A 118 -17.61 -17.40 1.31
N GLN A 119 -16.42 -16.87 1.56
CA GLN A 119 -15.76 -16.92 2.87
C GLN A 119 -16.56 -16.15 3.94
N LEU A 120 -17.09 -14.97 3.60
CA LEU A 120 -17.84 -14.11 4.52
C LEU A 120 -19.20 -14.69 4.94
N ARG A 121 -19.80 -15.59 4.14
CA ARG A 121 -21.11 -16.21 4.45
C ARG A 121 -21.18 -16.93 5.80
N LYS A 122 -20.04 -17.40 6.33
CA LYS A 122 -19.99 -18.10 7.63
C LYS A 122 -19.87 -17.15 8.83
N GLY A 123 -19.66 -15.85 8.61
CA GLY A 123 -19.24 -14.91 9.65
C GLY A 123 -17.74 -15.02 9.92
N VAL A 124 -17.11 -13.86 10.14
CA VAL A 124 -15.66 -13.71 10.31
C VAL A 124 -15.41 -12.74 11.45
N ASP A 125 -14.75 -13.16 12.52
CA ASP A 125 -14.49 -12.29 13.67
C ASP A 125 -13.50 -11.16 13.31
N ILE A 126 -12.45 -11.46 12.53
CA ILE A 126 -11.44 -10.48 12.09
C ILE A 126 -11.35 -10.41 10.56
N LEU A 127 -11.74 -9.27 9.97
CA LEU A 127 -11.58 -9.01 8.54
C LEU A 127 -10.39 -8.08 8.29
N ILE A 128 -9.38 -8.58 7.58
CA ILE A 128 -8.28 -7.77 7.04
C ILE A 128 -8.66 -7.35 5.61
N ALA A 129 -8.62 -6.05 5.31
CA ALA A 129 -9.09 -5.53 4.03
C ALA A 129 -8.26 -4.39 3.45
N THR A 130 -8.23 -4.31 2.11
CA THR A 130 -7.87 -3.07 1.40
C THR A 130 -9.14 -2.24 1.14
N PRO A 131 -9.15 -0.90 1.35
CA PRO A 131 -10.37 -0.07 1.34
C PRO A 131 -11.32 -0.29 0.15
N GLY A 132 -10.80 -0.23 -1.09
CA GLY A 132 -11.64 -0.38 -2.29
C GLY A 132 -12.39 -1.73 -2.37
N ARG A 133 -11.72 -2.86 -2.08
CA ARG A 133 -12.37 -4.18 -2.08
C ARG A 133 -13.37 -4.34 -0.93
N LEU A 134 -13.12 -3.72 0.22
CA LEU A 134 -14.12 -3.70 1.29
C LEU A 134 -15.41 -3.04 0.82
N MET A 135 -15.28 -1.91 0.11
CA MET A 135 -16.42 -1.20 -0.45
C MET A 135 -17.13 -2.01 -1.55
N ASP A 136 -16.41 -2.71 -2.43
CA ASP A 136 -17.01 -3.65 -3.41
C ASP A 136 -17.90 -4.69 -2.71
N LEU A 137 -17.37 -5.34 -1.67
CA LEU A 137 -18.06 -6.38 -0.91
C LEU A 137 -19.28 -5.84 -0.14
N TYR A 138 -19.16 -4.63 0.42
CA TYR A 138 -20.28 -3.95 1.09
C TYR A 138 -21.39 -3.62 0.09
N ASN A 139 -21.06 -3.04 -1.06
CA ASN A 139 -22.03 -2.71 -2.11
C ASN A 139 -22.74 -3.96 -2.67
N GLN A 140 -22.11 -5.14 -2.60
CA GLN A 140 -22.69 -6.43 -2.98
C GLN A 140 -23.41 -7.16 -1.83
N ASN A 141 -23.63 -6.50 -0.68
CA ASN A 141 -24.23 -7.05 0.53
C ASN A 141 -23.52 -8.31 1.11
N ALA A 142 -22.24 -8.50 0.76
CA ALA A 142 -21.43 -9.64 1.19
C ALA A 142 -20.82 -9.46 2.59
N VAL A 143 -20.75 -8.21 3.09
CA VAL A 143 -20.29 -7.89 4.45
C VAL A 143 -21.22 -6.87 5.11
N LYS A 144 -21.43 -7.00 6.42
CA LYS A 144 -22.24 -6.13 7.27
C LYS A 144 -21.38 -5.60 8.43
N PHE A 145 -21.41 -4.29 8.65
CA PHE A 145 -20.58 -3.63 9.65
C PHE A 145 -21.27 -3.39 11.00
N ASN A 146 -22.54 -3.76 11.14
CA ASN A 146 -23.38 -3.48 12.32
C ASN A 146 -22.93 -4.15 13.64
N LYS A 147 -21.86 -4.95 13.60
CA LYS A 147 -21.24 -5.63 14.74
C LYS A 147 -19.74 -5.31 14.89
N VAL A 148 -19.21 -4.32 14.16
CA VAL A 148 -17.81 -3.90 14.30
C VAL A 148 -17.59 -3.20 15.65
N GLU A 149 -16.83 -3.86 16.51
CA GLU A 149 -16.40 -3.43 17.84
C GLU A 149 -15.05 -2.70 17.78
N VAL A 150 -14.16 -3.07 16.86
CA VAL A 150 -12.82 -2.49 16.71
C VAL A 150 -12.50 -2.17 15.25
N LEU A 151 -12.02 -0.95 14.99
CA LEU A 151 -11.41 -0.54 13.72
C LEU A 151 -9.91 -0.33 13.93
N VAL A 152 -9.08 -0.95 13.08
CA VAL A 152 -7.65 -0.70 12.98
C VAL A 152 -7.33 -0.10 11.61
N LEU A 153 -6.57 1.00 11.59
CA LEU A 153 -5.92 1.54 10.39
C LEU A 153 -4.42 1.26 10.50
N ASP A 154 -3.88 0.32 9.72
CA ASP A 154 -2.44 0.05 9.67
C ASP A 154 -1.80 0.72 8.44
N GLU A 155 -0.60 1.26 8.63
CA GLU A 155 0.10 2.16 7.70
C GLU A 155 -0.82 3.28 7.14
N ALA A 156 -1.47 4.00 8.05
CA ALA A 156 -2.46 5.03 7.74
C ALA A 156 -1.90 6.18 6.87
N ASP A 157 -0.62 6.54 7.06
CA ASP A 157 0.10 7.51 6.22
C ASP A 157 0.14 7.04 4.76
N ARG A 158 0.55 5.80 4.51
CA ARG A 158 0.56 5.22 3.16
C ARG A 158 -0.83 5.11 2.55
N MET A 159 -1.88 4.88 3.34
CA MET A 159 -3.25 4.91 2.81
C MET A 159 -3.65 6.30 2.29
N LEU A 160 -3.18 7.36 2.96
CA LEU A 160 -3.39 8.74 2.52
C LEU A 160 -2.56 9.07 1.28
N ASP A 161 -1.29 8.66 1.23
CA ASP A 161 -0.42 8.83 0.05
C ASP A 161 -0.97 8.12 -1.21
N MET A 162 -1.67 6.99 -1.01
CA MET A 162 -2.35 6.24 -2.08
C MET A 162 -3.74 6.80 -2.44
N GLY A 163 -4.20 7.87 -1.79
CA GLY A 163 -5.47 8.54 -2.09
C GLY A 163 -6.71 7.88 -1.47
N PHE A 164 -6.58 6.87 -0.61
CA PHE A 164 -7.72 6.16 0.00
C PHE A 164 -8.47 6.99 1.06
N ILE A 165 -8.12 8.25 1.30
CA ILE A 165 -8.78 9.14 2.27
C ILE A 165 -10.30 9.22 2.07
N HIS A 166 -10.79 9.18 0.82
CA HIS A 166 -12.23 9.20 0.51
C HIS A 166 -12.91 7.87 0.85
N ASP A 167 -12.28 6.74 0.51
CA ASP A 167 -12.79 5.41 0.83
C ASP A 167 -12.80 5.17 2.35
N ILE A 168 -11.73 5.57 3.06
CA ILE A 168 -11.63 5.46 4.52
C ILE A 168 -12.74 6.27 5.20
N LYS A 169 -12.96 7.53 4.80
CA LYS A 169 -14.08 8.35 5.32
C LYS A 169 -15.44 7.70 5.04
N ARG A 170 -15.63 7.12 3.86
CA ARG A 170 -16.86 6.39 3.52
C ARG A 170 -17.05 5.16 4.39
N ILE A 171 -15.99 4.37 4.61
CA ILE A 171 -16.02 3.19 5.49
C ILE A 171 -16.39 3.60 6.92
N ILE A 172 -15.69 4.59 7.50
CA ILE A 172 -15.93 5.09 8.86
C ILE A 172 -17.39 5.49 9.07
N ASN A 173 -18.02 6.15 8.08
CA ASN A 173 -19.42 6.57 8.15
C ASN A 173 -20.42 5.39 8.09
N LEU A 174 -19.99 4.20 7.68
CA LEU A 174 -20.80 2.98 7.64
C LEU A 174 -20.58 2.07 8.86
N LEU A 175 -19.59 2.38 9.72
CA LEU A 175 -19.32 1.63 10.94
C LEU A 175 -20.20 2.12 12.11
N PRO A 176 -20.40 1.30 13.16
CA PRO A 176 -21.07 1.72 14.39
C PRO A 176 -20.35 2.91 15.03
N LYS A 177 -21.12 3.84 15.62
CA LYS A 177 -20.55 5.04 16.29
C LYS A 177 -19.75 4.67 17.54
N GLN A 178 -20.21 3.68 18.30
CA GLN A 178 -19.50 3.11 19.44
C GLN A 178 -18.66 1.93 18.96
N ARG A 179 -17.34 2.12 18.97
CA ARG A 179 -16.30 1.13 18.64
C ARG A 179 -14.96 1.70 19.11
N GLN A 180 -13.98 0.83 19.36
CA GLN A 180 -12.59 1.24 19.57
C GLN A 180 -11.91 1.54 18.23
N ASN A 181 -11.05 2.55 18.17
CA ASN A 181 -10.33 2.98 16.97
C ASN A 181 -8.83 3.02 17.25
N LEU A 182 -8.07 2.20 16.50
CA LEU A 182 -6.62 2.11 16.60
C LEU A 182 -6.01 2.59 15.28
N MET A 183 -5.09 3.56 15.34
CA MET A 183 -4.41 4.08 14.15
C MET A 183 -2.90 3.92 14.28
N PHE A 184 -2.31 3.15 13.37
CA PHE A 184 -0.88 2.90 13.27
C PHE A 184 -0.30 3.58 12.02
N SER A 185 0.80 4.29 12.22
CA SER A 185 1.45 5.11 11.20
C SER A 185 2.98 5.00 11.35
N ALA A 186 3.75 5.30 10.31
CA ALA A 186 5.18 5.56 10.47
C ALA A 186 5.43 6.98 10.99
N THR A 187 4.54 7.94 10.69
CA THR A 187 4.68 9.34 11.07
C THR A 187 3.39 9.96 11.63
N PHE A 188 3.51 11.03 12.43
CA PHE A 188 2.40 11.90 12.82
C PHE A 188 2.43 13.21 12.02
N SER A 189 2.31 13.09 10.69
CA SER A 189 2.09 14.22 9.78
C SER A 189 0.76 14.95 10.08
N ASP A 190 0.63 16.19 9.63
CA ASP A 190 -0.61 16.96 9.82
C ASP A 190 -1.82 16.32 9.12
N SER A 191 -1.61 15.62 8.01
CA SER A 191 -2.67 14.85 7.33
C SER A 191 -3.15 13.68 8.18
N ILE A 192 -2.25 12.99 8.89
CA ILE A 192 -2.57 11.92 9.83
C ILE A 192 -3.28 12.46 11.08
N ARG A 193 -2.80 13.58 11.65
CA ARG A 193 -3.47 14.24 12.78
C ARG A 193 -4.86 14.76 12.40
N ASN A 194 -5.06 15.21 11.15
CA ASN A 194 -6.37 15.63 10.67
C ASN A 194 -7.31 14.46 10.32
N LEU A 195 -6.79 13.29 9.92
CA LEU A 195 -7.58 12.05 9.86
C LEU A 195 -8.03 11.63 11.27
N ALA A 196 -7.11 11.63 12.23
CA ALA A 196 -7.36 11.22 13.61
C ALA A 196 -8.52 11.98 14.28
N LYS A 197 -8.57 13.32 14.12
CA LYS A 197 -9.61 14.19 14.70
C LYS A 197 -11.05 13.78 14.36
N GLY A 198 -11.27 13.06 13.26
CA GLY A 198 -12.58 12.55 12.86
C GLY A 198 -12.79 11.05 13.08
N LEU A 199 -11.85 10.38 13.74
CA LEU A 199 -11.78 8.91 13.85
C LEU A 199 -11.64 8.43 15.30
N VAL A 200 -10.72 9.01 16.07
CA VAL A 200 -10.38 8.59 17.44
C VAL A 200 -10.91 9.59 18.48
N ASN A 201 -11.29 9.08 19.66
CA ASN A 201 -11.78 9.88 20.78
C ASN A 201 -10.83 9.79 21.98
N ASN A 202 -10.20 10.91 22.35
CA ASN A 202 -9.19 11.00 23.41
C ASN A 202 -8.14 9.86 23.37
N PRO A 203 -7.43 9.67 22.24
CA PRO A 203 -6.52 8.54 22.05
C PRO A 203 -5.30 8.62 22.94
N VAL A 204 -4.75 7.48 23.32
CA VAL A 204 -3.37 7.38 23.80
C VAL A 204 -2.43 7.64 22.62
N GLU A 205 -1.60 8.68 22.66
CA GLU A 205 -0.54 8.90 21.67
C GLU A 205 0.76 8.20 22.11
N ILE A 206 1.22 7.21 21.34
CA ILE A 206 2.52 6.54 21.52
C ILE A 206 3.43 6.90 20.35
N SER A 207 4.65 7.37 20.64
CA SER A 207 5.68 7.66 19.64
C SER A 207 7.02 7.07 20.06
N VAL A 208 7.44 5.98 19.41
CA VAL A 208 8.72 5.28 19.69
C VAL A 208 9.83 5.64 18.70
N THR A 209 9.59 6.59 17.80
CA THR A 209 10.59 7.06 16.83
C THR A 209 10.73 8.59 16.92
N PRO A 210 11.95 9.15 17.01
CA PRO A 210 12.17 10.58 16.82
C PRO A 210 11.72 11.03 15.42
N ARG A 211 11.29 12.30 15.28
CA ARG A 211 10.92 12.83 13.95
C ARG A 211 12.13 12.76 13.01
N ASN A 212 11.90 12.27 11.79
CA ASN A 212 12.80 12.35 10.64
C ASN A 212 14.19 11.70 10.79
N THR A 213 14.45 10.86 11.79
CA THR A 213 15.70 10.08 11.84
C THR A 213 15.66 8.91 10.87
N THR A 214 16.55 8.90 9.88
CA THR A 214 16.92 7.65 9.17
C THR A 214 17.42 6.65 10.21
N ALA A 215 17.16 5.35 10.03
CA ALA A 215 17.71 4.33 10.91
C ALA A 215 19.23 4.51 11.04
N THR A 216 19.73 4.67 12.27
CA THR A 216 21.13 5.04 12.57
C THR A 216 22.15 4.02 12.07
N ASN A 217 21.69 2.81 11.74
CA ASN A 217 22.52 1.65 11.41
C ASN A 217 22.61 1.39 9.89
N VAL A 218 22.23 2.36 9.03
CA VAL A 218 22.31 2.23 7.56
C VAL A 218 23.40 3.13 6.99
N LYS A 219 24.49 2.55 6.43
CA LYS A 219 25.45 3.30 5.59
C LYS A 219 24.71 3.79 4.35
N GLN A 220 24.74 5.10 4.11
CA GLN A 220 24.07 5.75 2.99
C GLN A 220 25.09 6.53 2.19
N TRP A 221 25.16 6.27 0.90
CA TRP A 221 26.08 6.95 -0.02
C TRP A 221 25.46 7.02 -1.42
N ILE A 222 25.99 7.90 -2.27
CA ILE A 222 25.57 8.02 -3.67
C ILE A 222 26.73 7.74 -4.62
N CYS A 223 26.41 7.13 -5.76
CA CYS A 223 27.31 7.05 -6.89
C CYS A 223 26.79 8.00 -8.00
N PRO A 224 27.49 9.11 -8.28
CA PRO A 224 27.24 9.93 -9.46
C PRO A 224 27.46 9.11 -10.74
N VAL A 225 26.50 9.10 -11.66
CA VAL A 225 26.57 8.30 -12.89
C VAL A 225 25.63 8.82 -13.98
N ASP A 226 26.04 8.73 -15.25
CA ASP A 226 25.15 9.02 -16.36
C ASP A 226 23.98 8.02 -16.45
N LYS A 227 22.78 8.53 -16.72
CA LYS A 227 21.52 7.77 -16.78
C LYS A 227 21.56 6.51 -17.66
N LYS A 228 22.34 6.54 -18.75
CA LYS A 228 22.54 5.40 -19.67
C LYS A 228 23.43 4.30 -19.09
N GLN A 229 24.35 4.65 -18.19
CA GLN A 229 25.34 3.73 -17.62
C GLN A 229 24.84 3.04 -16.33
N LYS A 230 23.80 3.57 -15.67
CA LYS A 230 23.25 3.03 -14.41
C LYS A 230 23.09 1.50 -14.36
N SER A 231 22.60 0.86 -15.43
CA SER A 231 22.43 -0.60 -15.48
C SER A 231 23.77 -1.36 -15.46
N ALA A 232 24.76 -0.86 -16.20
CA ALA A 232 26.09 -1.45 -16.27
C ALA A 232 26.85 -1.22 -14.95
N LEU A 233 26.79 0.00 -14.40
CA LEU A 233 27.34 0.31 -13.07
C LEU A 233 26.72 -0.58 -11.99
N PHE A 234 25.39 -0.74 -11.97
CA PHE A 234 24.74 -1.60 -11.00
C PHE A 234 25.21 -3.06 -11.11
N SER A 235 25.38 -3.56 -12.33
CA SER A 235 25.89 -4.92 -12.57
C SER A 235 27.34 -5.08 -12.14
N ALA A 236 28.18 -4.05 -12.32
CA ALA A 236 29.55 -4.01 -11.84
C ALA A 236 29.62 -4.05 -10.30
N LEU A 237 28.90 -3.15 -9.61
CA LEU A 237 28.80 -3.11 -8.15
C LEU A 237 28.27 -4.42 -7.55
N LEU A 238 27.27 -5.02 -8.20
CA LEU A 238 26.68 -6.29 -7.80
C LEU A 238 27.69 -7.45 -7.85
N ALA A 239 28.58 -7.46 -8.84
CA ALA A 239 29.65 -8.44 -8.98
C ALA A 239 30.84 -8.15 -8.04
N GLU A 240 31.28 -6.90 -7.96
CA GLU A 240 32.42 -6.44 -7.14
C GLU A 240 32.18 -6.71 -5.65
N HIS A 241 31.02 -6.34 -5.14
CA HIS A 241 30.66 -6.52 -3.73
C HIS A 241 29.92 -7.83 -3.44
N GLN A 242 29.74 -8.69 -4.45
CA GLN A 242 29.05 -9.99 -4.36
C GLN A 242 27.69 -9.89 -3.64
N TRP A 243 26.89 -8.86 -3.95
CA TRP A 243 25.65 -8.63 -3.20
C TRP A 243 24.58 -9.70 -3.48
N HIS A 244 23.95 -10.20 -2.42
CA HIS A 244 22.80 -11.10 -2.48
C HIS A 244 21.60 -10.48 -1.75
N GLN A 245 20.39 -10.92 -2.09
CA GLN A 245 19.11 -10.39 -1.59
C GLN A 245 18.99 -8.85 -1.71
N VAL A 246 19.28 -8.34 -2.91
CA VAL A 246 19.27 -6.90 -3.20
C VAL A 246 17.87 -6.42 -3.55
N LEU A 247 17.37 -5.40 -2.86
CA LEU A 247 16.14 -4.69 -3.23
C LEU A 247 16.47 -3.42 -4.00
N VAL A 248 16.05 -3.37 -5.26
CA VAL A 248 16.35 -2.26 -6.18
C VAL A 248 15.08 -1.46 -6.46
N PHE A 249 15.11 -0.16 -6.19
CA PHE A 249 14.00 0.76 -6.46
C PHE A 249 14.19 1.51 -7.78
N THR A 250 13.19 1.40 -8.64
CA THR A 250 13.09 2.08 -9.94
C THR A 250 11.84 2.95 -9.99
N ARG A 251 11.90 4.06 -10.74
CA ARG A 251 10.81 5.03 -10.87
C ARG A 251 9.64 4.50 -11.69
N THR A 252 9.89 3.61 -12.65
CA THR A 252 8.87 3.17 -13.61
C THR A 252 8.79 1.66 -13.79
N LYS A 253 7.58 1.17 -14.03
CA LYS A 253 7.30 -0.25 -14.34
C LYS A 253 8.06 -0.73 -15.58
N ARG A 254 8.34 0.16 -16.54
CA ARG A 254 9.14 -0.16 -17.74
C ARG A 254 10.62 -0.34 -17.37
N GLY A 255 11.18 0.61 -16.62
CA GLY A 255 12.55 0.55 -16.09
C GLY A 255 12.79 -0.73 -15.28
N ALA A 256 11.85 -1.11 -14.40
CA ALA A 256 11.94 -2.36 -13.63
C ALA A 256 12.12 -3.62 -14.51
N ASN A 257 11.34 -3.76 -15.59
CA ASN A 257 11.50 -4.90 -16.51
C ASN A 257 12.75 -4.80 -17.40
N GLN A 258 13.15 -3.57 -17.77
CA GLN A 258 14.38 -3.36 -18.55
C GLN A 258 15.62 -3.74 -17.73
N LEU A 259 15.65 -3.37 -16.44
CA LEU A 259 16.73 -3.73 -15.55
C LEU A 259 16.78 -5.24 -15.29
N CYS A 260 15.65 -5.91 -15.05
CA CYS A 260 15.63 -7.37 -14.93
C CYS A 260 16.21 -8.04 -16.19
N LYS A 261 15.74 -7.65 -17.39
CA LYS A 261 16.27 -8.20 -18.66
C LYS A 261 17.78 -8.00 -18.84
N HIS A 262 18.33 -6.88 -18.34
CA HIS A 262 19.76 -6.62 -18.40
C HIS A 262 20.54 -7.54 -17.43
N LEU A 263 20.03 -7.71 -16.21
CA LEU A 263 20.60 -8.60 -15.20
C LEU A 263 20.50 -10.08 -15.63
N ASP A 264 19.34 -10.51 -16.13
CA ASP A 264 19.10 -11.87 -16.64
C ASP A 264 20.08 -12.20 -17.78
N ALA A 265 20.36 -11.24 -18.68
CA ALA A 265 21.34 -11.39 -19.76
C ALA A 265 22.80 -11.46 -19.26
N GLY A 266 23.07 -10.91 -18.07
CA GLY A 266 24.34 -11.06 -17.34
C GLY A 266 24.40 -12.28 -16.42
N GLY A 267 23.40 -13.17 -16.46
CA GLY A 267 23.34 -14.37 -15.61
C GLY A 267 22.86 -14.13 -14.16
N VAL A 268 22.45 -12.91 -13.82
CA VAL A 268 21.93 -12.55 -12.49
C VAL A 268 20.42 -12.81 -12.45
N ASN A 269 19.97 -13.69 -11.54
CA ASN A 269 18.54 -13.97 -11.40
C ASN A 269 17.79 -12.78 -10.77
N ALA A 270 17.01 -12.06 -11.59
CA ALA A 270 16.27 -10.88 -11.19
C ALA A 270 14.76 -11.00 -11.42
N ALA A 271 13.95 -10.37 -10.57
CA ALA A 271 12.50 -10.32 -10.75
C ALA A 271 11.91 -8.92 -10.52
N ALA A 272 10.97 -8.52 -11.39
CA ALA A 272 10.29 -7.24 -11.28
C ALA A 272 8.97 -7.34 -10.51
N ILE A 273 8.80 -6.54 -9.45
CA ILE A 273 7.53 -6.36 -8.73
C ILE A 273 6.95 -4.95 -8.95
N HIS A 274 5.82 -4.89 -9.66
CA HIS A 274 5.15 -3.63 -9.99
C HIS A 274 3.65 -3.83 -10.26
N GLY A 275 2.86 -2.76 -10.26
CA GLY A 275 1.39 -2.83 -10.44
C GLY A 275 0.87 -3.43 -11.77
N ASN A 276 1.72 -3.64 -12.79
CA ASN A 276 1.35 -4.37 -14.02
C ASN A 276 1.65 -5.89 -13.96
N LYS A 277 2.20 -6.45 -12.87
CA LYS A 277 2.32 -7.90 -12.69
C LYS A 277 1.01 -8.43 -12.11
N SER A 278 0.61 -9.65 -12.48
CA SER A 278 -0.49 -10.35 -11.82
C SER A 278 -0.15 -10.62 -10.34
N GLN A 279 -1.16 -10.78 -9.48
CA GLN A 279 -0.89 -11.00 -8.06
C GLN A 279 -0.10 -12.28 -7.81
N GLY A 280 -0.45 -13.38 -8.49
CA GLY A 280 0.30 -14.64 -8.38
C GLY A 280 1.78 -14.46 -8.71
N ALA A 281 2.11 -13.66 -9.73
CA ALA A 281 3.49 -13.32 -10.05
C ALA A 281 4.17 -12.45 -8.97
N ARG A 282 3.46 -11.47 -8.38
CA ARG A 282 3.97 -10.65 -7.27
C ARG A 282 4.25 -11.51 -6.03
N THR A 283 3.29 -12.31 -5.60
CA THR A 283 3.43 -13.22 -4.44
C THR A 283 4.53 -14.27 -4.68
N LYS A 284 4.61 -14.86 -5.88
CA LYS A 284 5.67 -15.80 -6.23
C LYS A 284 7.06 -15.15 -6.16
N ALA A 285 7.24 -13.99 -6.78
CA ALA A 285 8.53 -13.28 -6.78
C ALA A 285 8.99 -12.91 -5.35
N LEU A 286 8.06 -12.51 -4.47
CA LEU A 286 8.37 -12.24 -3.07
C LEU A 286 8.80 -13.50 -2.32
N LEU A 287 8.09 -14.61 -2.51
CA LEU A 287 8.42 -15.89 -1.89
C LEU A 287 9.78 -16.41 -2.34
N GLU A 288 10.07 -16.34 -3.64
CA GLU A 288 11.35 -16.78 -4.22
C GLU A 288 12.51 -15.87 -3.81
N PHE A 289 12.29 -14.56 -3.63
CA PHE A 289 13.28 -13.62 -3.08
C PHE A 289 13.55 -13.87 -1.59
N LYS A 290 12.51 -14.08 -0.77
CA LYS A 290 12.64 -14.50 0.64
C LYS A 290 13.43 -15.81 0.77
N GLN A 291 13.23 -16.74 -0.15
CA GLN A 291 13.94 -18.03 -0.23
C GLN A 291 15.36 -17.93 -0.82
N GLY A 292 15.85 -16.72 -1.16
CA GLY A 292 17.17 -16.52 -1.75
C GLY A 292 17.33 -17.03 -3.19
N LYS A 293 16.26 -17.51 -3.83
CA LYS A 293 16.28 -18.02 -5.22
C LYS A 293 16.48 -16.89 -6.22
N ILE A 294 15.84 -15.74 -5.97
CA ILE A 294 16.05 -14.50 -6.73
C ILE A 294 17.10 -13.68 -5.99
N GLN A 295 18.16 -13.28 -6.69
CA GLN A 295 19.24 -12.47 -6.12
C GLN A 295 18.83 -11.00 -6.02
N VAL A 296 18.10 -10.50 -7.03
CA VAL A 296 17.73 -9.08 -7.16
C VAL A 296 16.21 -8.92 -7.35
N LEU A 297 15.54 -8.27 -6.41
CA LEU A 297 14.14 -7.87 -6.54
C LEU A 297 14.05 -6.41 -6.98
N VAL A 298 13.58 -6.17 -8.21
CA VAL A 298 13.44 -4.83 -8.77
C VAL A 298 12.00 -4.34 -8.61
N ALA A 299 11.81 -3.26 -7.86
CA ALA A 299 10.50 -2.76 -7.47
C ALA A 299 10.26 -1.31 -7.91
N THR A 300 8.98 -0.93 -7.95
CA THR A 300 8.53 0.47 -7.94
C THR A 300 7.93 0.81 -6.59
N ASP A 301 8.07 2.05 -6.09
CA ASP A 301 7.60 2.48 -4.75
C ASP A 301 6.23 1.92 -4.34
N ILE A 302 5.21 2.14 -5.18
CA ILE A 302 3.82 1.70 -4.96
C ILE A 302 3.71 0.18 -4.73
N ALA A 303 4.56 -0.61 -5.38
CA ALA A 303 4.54 -2.07 -5.28
C ALA A 303 5.51 -2.64 -4.22
N ALA A 304 6.40 -1.78 -3.68
CA ALA A 304 7.31 -2.07 -2.59
C ALA A 304 6.77 -1.64 -1.20
N ARG A 305 5.82 -0.70 -1.17
CA ARG A 305 5.05 -0.38 0.03
C ARG A 305 4.27 -1.61 0.51
N GLY A 306 4.30 -1.87 1.81
CA GLY A 306 3.69 -3.06 2.41
C GLY A 306 4.30 -4.40 1.99
N LEU A 307 5.53 -4.43 1.46
CA LEU A 307 6.31 -5.68 1.41
C LEU A 307 6.95 -5.93 2.78
N ASP A 308 6.69 -7.10 3.35
CA ASP A 308 7.48 -7.70 4.42
C ASP A 308 8.72 -8.36 3.80
N ILE A 309 9.72 -7.53 3.53
CA ILE A 309 11.09 -7.91 3.15
C ILE A 309 12.05 -7.02 3.94
N ASP A 310 11.81 -6.95 5.25
CA ASP A 310 12.63 -6.16 6.16
C ASP A 310 13.89 -6.93 6.56
N GLN A 311 14.97 -6.20 6.90
CA GLN A 311 16.31 -6.73 7.22
C GLN A 311 17.14 -7.23 6.00
N LEU A 312 16.99 -6.61 4.83
CA LEU A 312 17.88 -6.91 3.70
C LEU A 312 19.28 -6.33 3.93
N PRO A 313 20.36 -6.99 3.44
CA PRO A 313 21.72 -6.45 3.56
C PRO A 313 21.92 -5.20 2.69
N GLN A 314 21.31 -5.18 1.50
CA GLN A 314 21.52 -4.14 0.48
C GLN A 314 20.21 -3.59 -0.08
N VAL A 315 20.08 -2.26 -0.06
CA VAL A 315 19.07 -1.50 -0.81
C VAL A 315 19.77 -0.64 -1.87
N VAL A 316 19.14 -0.51 -3.04
CA VAL A 316 19.67 0.27 -4.17
C VAL A 316 18.57 1.21 -4.69
N ASN A 317 18.79 2.51 -4.62
CA ASN A 317 17.98 3.48 -5.35
C ASN A 317 18.54 3.61 -6.77
N PHE A 318 18.03 2.84 -7.71
CA PHE A 318 18.44 2.93 -9.12
C PHE A 318 17.94 4.23 -9.76
N ASP A 319 16.73 4.66 -9.40
CA ASP A 319 16.21 6.01 -9.62
C ASP A 319 15.92 6.66 -8.26
N LEU A 320 16.21 7.95 -8.08
CA LEU A 320 15.77 8.65 -6.87
C LEU A 320 14.23 8.80 -6.82
N PRO A 321 13.59 8.71 -5.64
CA PRO A 321 12.15 8.93 -5.50
C PRO A 321 11.79 10.38 -5.83
N ASN A 322 10.56 10.61 -6.30
CA ASN A 322 10.06 11.96 -6.59
C ASN A 322 9.61 12.73 -5.32
N VAL A 323 9.55 12.03 -4.17
CA VAL A 323 9.14 12.54 -2.86
C VAL A 323 10.21 12.11 -1.87
N ALA A 324 10.76 13.05 -1.09
CA ALA A 324 11.91 12.80 -0.23
C ALA A 324 11.61 11.77 0.88
N GLU A 325 10.39 11.78 1.41
CA GLU A 325 9.93 10.87 2.46
C GLU A 325 9.99 9.39 2.01
N ASP A 326 9.83 9.13 0.70
CA ASP A 326 9.99 7.77 0.17
C ASP A 326 11.43 7.28 0.25
N TYR A 327 12.45 8.15 0.19
CA TYR A 327 13.84 7.71 0.40
C TYR A 327 14.02 7.05 1.77
N VAL A 328 13.47 7.67 2.82
CA VAL A 328 13.49 7.11 4.18
C VAL A 328 12.75 5.77 4.24
N HIS A 329 11.61 5.64 3.54
CA HIS A 329 10.87 4.37 3.44
C HIS A 329 11.62 3.27 2.68
N ARG A 330 12.41 3.63 1.66
CA ARG A 330 13.21 2.69 0.85
C ARG A 330 14.41 2.18 1.62
N ILE A 331 15.27 3.07 2.11
CA ILE A 331 16.47 2.69 2.87
C ILE A 331 16.09 2.00 4.19
N GLY A 332 14.92 2.32 4.74
CA GLY A 332 14.37 1.64 5.90
C GLY A 332 14.10 0.14 5.68
N ARG A 333 14.31 -0.45 4.50
CA ARG A 333 14.25 -1.92 4.28
C ARG A 333 15.53 -2.65 4.69
N THR A 334 16.60 -1.93 4.96
CA THR A 334 17.86 -2.44 5.51
C THR A 334 18.12 -1.88 6.92
N GLY A 335 19.13 -2.41 7.63
CA GLY A 335 19.64 -1.90 8.91
C GLY A 335 18.64 -1.83 10.07
N ARG A 336 17.84 -2.89 10.27
CA ARG A 336 16.86 -3.00 11.38
C ARG A 336 17.29 -4.03 12.43
N ALA A 337 16.66 -3.97 13.60
CA ALA A 337 16.86 -4.92 14.71
C ALA A 337 18.32 -5.08 15.15
N GLY A 338 19.11 -4.00 15.09
CA GLY A 338 20.53 -3.99 15.46
C GLY A 338 21.49 -4.35 14.31
N ALA A 339 21.02 -5.01 13.26
CA ALA A 339 21.84 -5.31 12.08
C ALA A 339 22.31 -4.03 11.38
N SER A 340 23.53 -4.07 10.85
CA SER A 340 24.05 -3.05 9.93
C SER A 340 23.47 -3.26 8.53
N GLY A 341 23.26 -2.16 7.81
CA GLY A 341 22.67 -2.16 6.47
C GLY A 341 23.35 -1.19 5.53
N GLN A 342 23.22 -1.40 4.22
CA GLN A 342 23.73 -0.48 3.21
C GLN A 342 22.65 -0.05 2.22
N ALA A 343 22.62 1.25 1.92
CA ALA A 343 21.73 1.87 0.95
C ALA A 343 22.52 2.80 0.01
N ILE A 344 22.72 2.36 -1.23
CA ILE A 344 23.33 3.16 -2.29
C ILE A 344 22.25 3.88 -3.12
N SER A 345 22.53 5.08 -3.63
CA SER A 345 21.75 5.70 -4.70
C SER A 345 22.59 5.94 -5.95
N LEU A 346 22.11 5.50 -7.11
CA LEU A 346 22.69 5.84 -8.40
C LEU A 346 22.04 7.14 -8.88
N VAL A 347 22.80 8.22 -8.98
CA VAL A 347 22.26 9.58 -9.20
C VAL A 347 22.83 10.18 -10.48
N SER A 348 21.94 10.53 -11.40
CA SER A 348 22.28 11.29 -12.61
C SER A 348 21.99 12.78 -12.43
N ALA A 349 22.62 13.65 -13.22
CA ALA A 349 22.48 15.10 -13.09
C ALA A 349 21.03 15.62 -13.19
N ASP A 350 20.15 14.90 -13.90
CA ASP A 350 18.70 15.19 -13.99
C ASP A 350 17.90 14.81 -12.74
N GLU A 351 18.55 14.29 -11.70
CA GLU A 351 17.96 13.93 -10.41
C GLU A 351 18.47 14.77 -9.23
N PHE A 352 19.20 15.86 -9.50
CA PHE A 352 19.80 16.71 -8.45
C PHE A 352 18.75 17.37 -7.54
N ASP A 353 17.59 17.78 -8.07
CA ASP A 353 16.52 18.37 -7.25
C ASP A 353 15.97 17.35 -6.23
N GLN A 354 15.82 16.09 -6.63
CA GLN A 354 15.42 14.98 -5.75
C GLN A 354 16.49 14.69 -4.70
N LEU A 355 17.77 14.69 -5.08
CA LEU A 355 18.88 14.53 -4.14
C LEU A 355 18.87 15.63 -3.08
N SER A 356 18.78 16.89 -3.51
CA SER A 356 18.70 18.06 -2.63
C SER A 356 17.52 17.94 -1.65
N ASP A 357 16.34 17.54 -2.13
CA ASP A 357 15.15 17.36 -1.28
C ASP A 357 15.33 16.27 -0.24
N ILE A 358 15.99 15.16 -0.60
CA ILE A 358 16.34 14.08 0.31
C ILE A 358 17.31 14.55 1.39
N GLU A 359 18.40 15.21 1.00
CA GLU A 359 19.44 15.71 1.91
C GLU A 359 18.90 16.75 2.90
N HIS A 360 18.01 17.63 2.45
CA HIS A 360 17.30 18.56 3.33
C HIS A 360 16.34 17.85 4.30
N LEU A 361 15.67 16.76 3.89
CA LEU A 361 14.78 16.00 4.76
C LEU A 361 15.55 15.23 5.85
N ILE A 362 16.67 14.60 5.49
CA ILE A 362 17.51 13.83 6.43
C ILE A 362 18.49 14.71 7.22
N GLY A 363 18.62 15.99 6.86
CA GLY A 363 19.47 16.96 7.57
C GLY A 363 20.98 16.79 7.35
N ARG A 364 21.40 16.03 6.33
CA ARG A 364 22.81 15.79 5.98
C ARG A 364 23.02 15.65 4.48
N ILE A 365 24.20 16.03 4.01
CA ILE A 365 24.68 15.72 2.66
C ILE A 365 25.09 14.24 2.63
N LEU A 366 24.84 13.55 1.52
CA LEU A 366 25.25 12.15 1.34
C LEU A 366 26.65 12.07 0.72
N ASP A 367 27.47 11.15 1.24
CA ASP A 367 28.81 10.89 0.73
C ASP A 367 28.75 10.43 -0.74
N ARG A 368 29.70 10.91 -1.55
CA ARG A 368 29.78 10.64 -2.98
C ARG A 368 30.97 9.71 -3.24
N GLU A 369 30.71 8.51 -3.74
CA GLU A 369 31.75 7.55 -4.14
C GLU A 369 31.66 7.38 -5.66
N GLU A 370 32.71 7.77 -6.39
CA GLU A 370 32.79 7.57 -7.84
C GLU A 370 33.42 6.21 -8.15
N VAL A 371 32.85 5.49 -9.12
CA VAL A 371 33.34 4.17 -9.55
C VAL A 371 34.12 4.30 -10.84
N LEU A 372 35.31 3.69 -10.87
CA LEU A 372 36.23 3.74 -12.01
C LEU A 372 35.58 3.15 -13.27
N GLY A 373 35.62 3.91 -14.37
CA GLY A 373 35.00 3.53 -15.65
C GLY A 373 33.52 3.92 -15.79
N PHE A 374 32.93 4.50 -14.72
CA PHE A 374 31.54 4.97 -14.70
C PHE A 374 31.40 6.46 -14.33
N GLN A 375 32.51 7.22 -14.35
CA GLN A 375 32.47 8.65 -14.11
C GLN A 375 31.48 9.35 -15.06
N PRO A 376 30.58 10.22 -14.54
CA PRO A 376 29.56 10.86 -15.37
C PRO A 376 30.19 11.92 -16.30
N LEU A 377 29.73 11.98 -17.55
CA LEU A 377 30.04 13.09 -18.46
C LEU A 377 29.28 14.37 -18.06
N HIS A 378 28.13 14.22 -17.40
CA HIS A 378 27.33 15.31 -16.84
C HIS A 378 27.50 15.35 -15.33
N ASN A 379 28.42 16.19 -14.85
CA ASN A 379 28.73 16.31 -13.43
C ASN A 379 27.48 16.59 -12.58
N LEU A 380 27.31 15.84 -11.50
CA LEU A 380 26.27 16.04 -10.50
C LEU A 380 26.63 17.27 -9.63
N PRO A 381 25.84 18.36 -9.62
CA PRO A 381 26.17 19.58 -8.88
C PRO A 381 26.41 19.32 -7.38
N GLU A 382 27.20 20.16 -6.72
CA GLU A 382 27.40 20.07 -5.26
C GLU A 382 26.13 20.44 -4.48
N SER A 383 25.84 19.63 -3.48
CA SER A 383 24.72 19.80 -2.56
C SER A 383 24.99 20.90 -1.51
N SER A 384 23.94 21.56 -1.02
CA SER A 384 24.08 22.54 0.06
C SER A 384 22.81 22.70 0.87
N LEU A 385 22.89 22.36 2.16
CA LEU A 385 21.78 22.50 3.13
C LEU A 385 21.43 23.96 3.46
N ASN A 386 22.33 24.91 3.12
CA ASN A 386 22.13 26.33 3.38
C ASN A 386 21.35 27.05 2.26
N LYS A 387 21.24 26.45 1.05
CA LYS A 387 20.54 27.05 -0.09
C LYS A 387 19.03 26.78 -0.03
N ARG A 388 18.35 27.51 0.85
CA ARG A 388 16.88 27.56 0.97
C ARG A 388 16.23 27.68 -0.43
N LYS A 389 15.37 26.72 -0.81
CA LYS A 389 14.69 26.67 -2.12
C LYS A 389 14.23 28.06 -2.58
N ARG A 390 14.70 28.51 -3.75
CA ARG A 390 14.14 29.69 -4.43
C ARG A 390 12.66 29.41 -4.69
N LYS A 391 11.77 30.02 -3.90
CA LYS A 391 10.32 29.96 -4.18
C LYS A 391 10.12 30.41 -5.63
N PRO A 392 9.33 29.70 -6.45
CA PRO A 392 9.05 30.14 -7.80
C PRO A 392 8.48 31.56 -7.75
N ASN A 393 9.10 32.47 -8.51
CA ASN A 393 8.69 33.86 -8.54
C ASN A 393 7.22 33.91 -8.99
N LYS A 394 6.32 34.26 -8.07
CA LYS A 394 4.96 34.66 -8.46
C LYS A 394 5.10 35.79 -9.50
N PRO A 395 4.44 35.72 -10.66
CA PRO A 395 4.49 36.81 -11.61
C PRO A 395 4.04 38.09 -10.90
N LYS A 396 4.83 39.16 -11.02
CA LYS A 396 4.53 40.45 -10.40
C LYS A 396 3.16 40.90 -10.93
N ARG A 397 2.14 40.92 -10.06
CA ARG A 397 0.92 41.68 -10.34
C ARG A 397 1.34 43.13 -10.61
N ALA A 398 0.89 43.69 -11.73
CA ALA A 398 1.07 45.10 -12.02
C ALA A 398 0.48 45.93 -10.86
N LYS A 399 1.21 46.96 -10.42
CA LYS A 399 0.72 47.88 -9.39
C LYS A 399 -0.41 48.73 -10.00
N PRO A 400 -1.49 49.01 -9.25
CA PRO A 400 -2.39 50.11 -9.59
C PRO A 400 -1.61 51.43 -9.54
N GLN A 401 -1.84 52.29 -10.52
CA GLN A 401 -1.29 53.63 -10.59
C GLN A 401 -2.06 54.51 -9.59
N ALA A 402 -1.37 55.09 -8.62
CA ALA A 402 -1.99 55.98 -7.62
C ALA A 402 -1.99 57.41 -8.14
N GLU A 403 -3.14 58.09 -8.05
CA GLU A 403 -3.29 59.49 -8.46
C GLU A 403 -2.51 60.43 -7.54
N HIS A 404 -1.96 61.48 -8.13
CA HIS A 404 -1.30 62.56 -7.40
C HIS A 404 -2.30 63.36 -6.56
N LYS A 405 -1.95 63.61 -5.29
CA LYS A 405 -2.54 64.67 -4.48
C LYS A 405 -1.53 65.81 -4.37
N ASP A 406 -1.62 66.76 -5.28
CA ASP A 406 -1.04 68.09 -5.12
C ASP A 406 -2.18 69.07 -4.80
N GLY A 407 -2.05 69.81 -3.69
CA GLY A 407 -3.11 70.65 -3.16
C GLY A 407 -2.85 72.14 -3.42
N GLN A 408 -3.93 72.92 -3.59
CA GLN A 408 -3.89 74.36 -3.37
C GLN A 408 -5.27 74.94 -2.99
N ARG A 409 -5.30 75.56 -1.81
CA ARG A 409 -6.03 76.78 -1.40
C ARG A 409 -7.45 77.10 -1.93
N SER A 410 -8.37 77.06 -0.97
CA SER A 410 -9.14 78.22 -0.48
C SER A 410 -10.49 78.64 -1.09
N ALA A 411 -11.36 79.02 -0.14
CA ALA A 411 -12.47 79.97 -0.20
C ALA A 411 -13.85 79.48 -0.70
N ASP A 412 -14.84 79.73 0.16
CA ASP A 412 -16.28 79.63 -0.07
C ASP A 412 -16.78 80.51 -1.22
N VAL A 413 -17.95 80.16 -1.79
CA VAL A 413 -19.19 81.01 -1.81
C VAL A 413 -20.21 80.51 -2.86
N ALA A 414 -21.49 80.57 -2.46
CA ALA A 414 -22.72 80.64 -3.25
C ALA A 414 -23.09 79.59 -4.34
N ARG A 415 -24.19 78.89 -4.05
CA ARG A 415 -25.47 78.93 -4.80
C ARG A 415 -25.45 79.30 -6.30
N GLY A 416 -26.13 78.49 -7.13
CA GLY A 416 -27.05 79.07 -8.11
C GLY A 416 -27.29 78.32 -9.43
N HIS A 417 -28.53 77.91 -9.64
CA HIS A 417 -29.29 77.99 -10.91
C HIS A 417 -28.76 77.35 -12.23
N LYS A 418 -29.44 76.26 -12.61
CA LYS A 418 -30.00 76.03 -13.97
C LYS A 418 -30.80 77.27 -14.47
N PRO A 419 -31.12 77.49 -15.78
CA PRO A 419 -31.31 76.47 -16.85
C PRO A 419 -30.97 76.86 -18.32
N ALA A 420 -31.15 75.90 -19.26
CA ALA A 420 -31.55 76.00 -20.70
C ALA A 420 -30.72 76.90 -21.68
N GLY A 421 -30.60 76.63 -22.99
CA GLY A 421 -31.04 75.60 -23.95
C GLY A 421 -30.20 75.80 -25.26
N LYS A 422 -30.28 75.05 -26.37
CA LYS A 422 -31.42 74.48 -27.13
C LYS A 422 -30.89 73.50 -28.21
N ASN A 423 -31.68 72.46 -28.55
CA ASN A 423 -31.79 71.76 -29.86
C ASN A 423 -30.56 70.98 -30.42
N LYS A 424 -30.73 69.90 -31.21
CA LYS A 424 -31.93 69.30 -31.86
C LYS A 424 -31.73 67.78 -32.15
N ARG A 425 -32.74 66.94 -31.78
CA ARG A 425 -33.39 65.80 -32.51
C ARG A 425 -32.54 64.77 -33.35
N HIS A 426 -32.86 63.47 -33.48
CA HIS A 426 -34.14 62.72 -33.43
C HIS A 426 -33.98 61.19 -33.11
N ARG A 427 -35.02 60.60 -32.46
CA ARG A 427 -35.57 59.19 -32.50
C ARG A 427 -34.62 57.97 -32.38
N ALA A 428 -34.76 57.01 -31.43
CA ALA A 428 -35.91 56.18 -30.98
C ALA A 428 -36.25 55.00 -31.94
N SER A 429 -36.68 53.79 -31.53
CA SER A 429 -36.80 53.07 -30.22
C SER A 429 -37.47 51.71 -30.47
N GLY A 430 -37.35 50.70 -29.59
CA GLY A 430 -38.36 49.61 -29.54
C GLY A 430 -37.86 48.28 -28.97
N ALA A 431 -38.69 47.64 -28.13
CA ALA A 431 -38.44 46.32 -27.56
C ALA A 431 -39.72 45.48 -27.52
N GLY A 432 -39.58 44.15 -27.64
CA GLY A 432 -40.43 43.20 -26.90
C GLY A 432 -41.48 42.37 -27.67
N ARG A 433 -41.53 41.09 -27.25
CA ARG A 433 -42.66 40.13 -27.21
C ARG A 433 -43.03 39.26 -28.43
N GLN A 434 -42.93 37.95 -28.15
CA GLN A 434 -43.92 36.87 -28.31
C GLN A 434 -44.16 36.13 -29.63
N GLU A 435 -44.46 34.84 -29.41
CA GLU A 435 -45.20 33.87 -30.21
C GLU A 435 -44.54 33.14 -31.39
N ALA A 436 -45.19 32.02 -31.72
CA ALA A 436 -44.63 30.88 -32.43
C ALA A 436 -45.44 30.59 -33.71
N ALA A 437 -44.77 30.12 -34.76
CA ALA A 437 -45.39 29.27 -35.78
C ALA A 437 -44.33 28.51 -36.61
N LEU A 438 -44.74 27.32 -37.04
CA LEU A 438 -44.11 26.48 -38.07
C LEU A 438 -43.92 27.27 -39.40
N THR A 439 -42.97 26.98 -40.29
CA THR A 439 -43.01 25.81 -41.20
C THR A 439 -41.72 25.59 -42.04
N SER A 440 -41.47 24.31 -42.36
CA SER A 440 -40.82 23.73 -43.56
C SER A 440 -39.60 24.38 -44.26
N ALA A 441 -38.45 23.69 -44.18
CA ALA A 441 -37.68 23.24 -45.36
C ALA A 441 -36.81 21.98 -45.05
N LYS A 442 -36.79 21.00 -45.96
CA LYS A 442 -35.92 19.80 -46.04
C LYS A 442 -35.30 19.78 -47.47
N PRO A 443 -34.33 18.90 -47.87
CA PRO A 443 -33.80 17.67 -47.26
C PRO A 443 -32.27 17.79 -46.95
N ALA A 444 -31.37 16.79 -46.86
CA ALA A 444 -31.43 15.34 -47.12
C ALA A 444 -30.46 14.47 -46.26
N GLN A 445 -31.00 13.35 -45.80
CA GLN A 445 -30.47 11.97 -45.78
C GLN A 445 -28.99 11.68 -46.13
N ARG A 446 -28.30 10.90 -45.27
CA ARG A 446 -27.92 9.48 -45.56
C ARG A 446 -27.23 8.71 -44.40
N LYS A 447 -28.02 7.83 -43.79
CA LYS A 447 -27.73 6.46 -43.28
C LYS A 447 -29.03 5.65 -43.56
N PRO A 448 -29.12 4.31 -43.45
CA PRO A 448 -28.18 3.34 -42.88
C PRO A 448 -27.96 2.07 -43.75
N ALA A 449 -27.30 1.04 -43.20
CA ALA A 449 -27.71 -0.36 -43.41
C ALA A 449 -27.24 -1.24 -42.23
N GLN A 450 -28.16 -2.03 -41.67
CA GLN A 450 -27.87 -3.25 -40.92
C GLN A 450 -28.03 -4.44 -41.88
N ALA A 451 -27.35 -5.55 -41.62
CA ALA A 451 -27.69 -6.85 -42.21
C ALA A 451 -28.07 -7.84 -41.09
N LYS A 452 -29.22 -8.50 -41.25
CA LYS A 452 -29.68 -9.60 -40.38
C LYS A 452 -29.28 -10.96 -40.96
N ALA A 453 -29.37 -11.99 -40.11
CA ALA A 453 -29.14 -13.38 -40.47
C ALA A 453 -30.13 -13.93 -41.51
N ALA A 454 -29.74 -15.03 -42.17
CA ALA A 454 -30.63 -15.97 -42.83
C ALA A 454 -30.15 -17.42 -42.58
N GLN A 455 -31.11 -18.36 -42.49
CA GLN A 455 -30.85 -19.80 -42.37
C GLN A 455 -30.62 -20.43 -43.75
N GLY A 456 -30.01 -21.62 -43.78
CA GLY A 456 -29.95 -22.48 -44.97
C GLY A 456 -29.60 -23.92 -44.59
N ASN A 457 -30.56 -24.85 -44.76
CA ASN A 457 -30.35 -26.29 -44.63
C ASN A 457 -29.49 -26.85 -45.77
N ALA A 458 -28.73 -27.92 -45.52
CA ALA A 458 -28.81 -29.18 -46.30
C ALA A 458 -27.86 -30.30 -45.81
N SER A 459 -28.44 -31.48 -45.60
CA SER A 459 -27.92 -32.80 -46.04
C SER A 459 -26.55 -33.33 -45.54
N GLY A 460 -26.62 -34.18 -44.51
CA GLY A 460 -26.17 -35.58 -44.59
C GLY A 460 -24.67 -35.93 -44.55
N ASN A 461 -24.27 -36.71 -43.54
CA ASN A 461 -24.18 -38.17 -43.76
C ASN A 461 -24.28 -38.97 -42.44
N LYS A 462 -24.86 -40.17 -42.50
CA LYS A 462 -24.77 -41.19 -41.44
C LYS A 462 -23.50 -42.01 -41.67
N GLN A 463 -22.81 -42.47 -40.62
CA GLN A 463 -22.25 -43.84 -40.53
C GLN A 463 -21.52 -44.12 -39.20
N GLN A 464 -22.16 -44.91 -38.35
CA GLN A 464 -21.58 -46.18 -37.87
C GLN A 464 -22.04 -47.26 -38.89
N PRO A 465 -21.34 -48.40 -39.11
CA PRO A 465 -21.10 -49.37 -38.03
C PRO A 465 -19.87 -50.32 -38.12
N ALA A 466 -19.73 -51.13 -37.05
CA ALA A 466 -19.35 -52.56 -37.04
C ALA A 466 -17.93 -53.06 -37.42
N ASN A 467 -17.20 -53.47 -36.36
CA ASN A 467 -16.92 -54.89 -36.02
C ASN A 467 -16.00 -55.78 -36.90
N ARG A 468 -14.86 -56.21 -36.31
CA ARG A 468 -14.16 -57.53 -36.39
C ARG A 468 -12.80 -57.40 -35.65
N GLY A 469 -12.26 -58.32 -34.85
CA GLY A 469 -12.76 -59.60 -34.30
C GLY A 469 -11.60 -60.47 -33.75
N GLY A 470 -11.81 -61.24 -32.67
CA GLY A 470 -10.85 -62.22 -32.08
C GLY A 470 -10.64 -62.02 -30.56
N ARG A 471 -11.23 -62.85 -29.67
CA ARG A 471 -10.70 -64.12 -29.08
C ARG A 471 -9.31 -63.94 -28.41
N SER A 472 -9.06 -64.31 -27.15
CA SER A 472 -9.63 -65.36 -26.26
C SER A 472 -9.36 -65.04 -24.76
N ASN A 473 -10.30 -65.22 -23.82
CA ASN A 473 -10.55 -66.41 -22.94
C ASN A 473 -9.66 -66.54 -21.67
N SER A 474 -10.22 -67.16 -20.61
CA SER A 474 -9.76 -67.21 -19.19
C SER A 474 -9.78 -65.83 -18.50
N GLY A 475 -10.15 -65.63 -17.23
CA GLY A 475 -10.45 -66.49 -16.07
C GLY A 475 -10.06 -65.60 -14.87
N GLY A 476 -10.88 -65.32 -13.85
CA GLY A 476 -11.79 -66.21 -13.17
C GLY A 476 -11.26 -66.60 -11.79
N ASN A 477 -10.94 -65.64 -10.89
CA ASN A 477 -11.21 -65.76 -9.44
C ASN A 477 -10.89 -64.49 -8.62
N SER A 478 -11.72 -64.22 -7.62
CA SER A 478 -11.33 -63.49 -6.40
C SER A 478 -10.65 -64.49 -5.43
N PRO A 479 -9.88 -64.07 -4.40
CA PRO A 479 -10.55 -63.82 -3.11
C PRO A 479 -9.89 -62.83 -2.12
N ALA A 480 -10.76 -62.33 -1.23
CA ALA A 480 -10.60 -62.14 0.24
C ALA A 480 -9.48 -61.27 0.88
N LYS A 481 -9.90 -60.62 1.98
CA LYS A 481 -9.08 -59.95 3.02
C LYS A 481 -8.20 -60.94 3.79
N PRO A 482 -7.25 -60.41 4.58
CA PRO A 482 -7.24 -60.74 6.01
C PRO A 482 -7.27 -59.49 6.91
N GLY A 483 -7.48 -59.67 8.21
CA GLY A 483 -7.49 -58.57 9.17
C GLY A 483 -6.88 -58.92 10.53
N ASN A 484 -6.52 -57.86 11.25
CA ASN A 484 -6.48 -57.71 12.71
C ASN A 484 -5.66 -58.71 13.56
N ARG A 485 -4.60 -58.23 14.23
CA ARG A 485 -4.17 -58.69 15.56
C ARG A 485 -3.25 -57.67 16.27
N ARG A 486 -3.45 -57.50 17.58
CA ARG A 486 -2.65 -56.68 18.51
C ARG A 486 -1.35 -57.40 18.93
N PRO A 487 -0.30 -56.68 19.37
CA PRO A 487 0.67 -57.18 20.33
C PRO A 487 0.27 -56.87 21.79
N ALA A 488 0.79 -57.65 22.74
CA ALA A 488 0.43 -57.62 24.16
C ALA A 488 1.48 -56.92 25.05
N ARG A 489 1.10 -56.68 26.33
CA ARG A 489 1.97 -56.09 27.38
C ARG A 489 3.09 -57.03 27.80
N GLY A 490 4.25 -56.46 28.17
CA GLY A 490 5.35 -57.15 28.86
C GLY A 490 5.92 -56.33 30.03
N ARG A 491 5.99 -56.96 31.21
CA ARG A 491 6.68 -56.59 32.48
C ARG A 491 6.59 -57.83 33.39
N PRO A 492 7.39 -57.99 34.46
CA PRO A 492 8.53 -57.17 34.90
C PRO A 492 9.85 -57.98 35.06
N GLY A 493 10.94 -57.30 35.44
CA GLY A 493 12.16 -57.93 35.94
C GLY A 493 12.72 -57.12 37.11
N ILE A 494 12.93 -57.76 38.26
CA ILE A 494 13.54 -57.17 39.47
C ILE A 494 14.93 -57.78 39.63
N SER A 495 15.95 -56.98 39.90
CA SER A 495 17.23 -57.44 40.42
C SER A 495 17.66 -56.57 41.59
N ARG A 496 18.06 -57.21 42.70
CA ARG A 496 18.77 -56.58 43.82
C ARG A 496 20.23 -56.35 43.42
N GLY A 497 20.86 -55.37 44.05
CA GLY A 497 22.25 -54.96 43.87
C GLY A 497 22.44 -53.62 44.54
#